data_AF-A0A537EH14-F1
#
_entry.id   AF-A0A537EH14-F1
#
_cell.length_a   1.000
_cell.length_b   1.000
_cell.length_c   1.000
_cell.angle_alpha   90.00
_cell.angle_beta   90.00
_cell.angle_gamma   90.00
#
_symmetry.space_group_name_H-M   'P 1'
#
loop_
_entity.id
_entity.type
_entity.pdbx_description
1 polymer ?
#
loop_
_entity_poly.entity_id
_entity_poly.type
_entity_poly.pdbx_seq_one_letter_code
_entity_poly.pdbx_strand_id
1 'polypeptide(L)'
;MRRETKDRITVSRSRNLALAAVFGALYAALVIGFAPISNLPIQVRVADALMPLAILFRWPAILGLGIGTAVGNFAADSLTGFPSASIGLDIVGGSLVNLLAGFLAWKIGQQNWRVRNWTASWFIATLVETALISVVVGGYLSIVFAIPLALSILGILAGEIVAINIGGFMLLSIIGTSRSLELLRSWGLQIHRVDRDH
;
A
#
# COMPACT_ATOMS: atom_id res chain seq x y z
N MET A 1 41.60 10.69 20.86
CA MET A 1 40.33 10.89 20.11
C MET A 1 40.00 9.62 19.33
N ARG A 2 39.16 8.73 19.88
CA ARG A 2 38.62 7.60 19.12
C ARG A 2 37.59 8.16 18.14
N ARG A 3 37.83 7.99 16.84
CA ARG A 3 36.80 8.20 15.82
C ARG A 3 35.79 7.08 16.03
N GLU A 4 34.63 7.39 16.58
CA GLU A 4 33.48 6.50 16.50
C GLU A 4 33.07 6.42 15.03
N THR A 5 33.51 5.35 14.36
CA THR A 5 32.93 4.93 13.10
C THR A 5 31.49 4.54 13.44
N LYS A 6 30.57 5.48 13.22
CA LYS A 6 29.15 5.24 13.23
C LYS A 6 28.89 4.21 12.12
N ASP A 7 28.90 2.92 12.47
CA ASP A 7 28.51 1.83 11.60
C ASP A 7 27.05 2.10 11.18
N ARG A 8 26.91 2.83 10.07
CA ARG A 8 25.66 2.85 9.34
C ARG A 8 25.50 1.40 8.92
N ILE A 9 24.56 0.69 9.56
CA ILE A 9 24.08 -0.59 9.08
C ILE A 9 23.51 -0.31 7.67
N THR A 10 24.37 -0.37 6.66
CA THR A 10 24.00 -0.35 5.26
C THR A 10 23.30 -1.66 5.03
N VAL A 11 21.98 -1.64 5.15
CA VAL A 11 21.18 -2.81 4.81
C VAL A 11 21.48 -3.17 3.36
N SER A 12 21.82 -4.44 3.17
CA SER A 12 22.25 -4.93 1.87
C SER A 12 21.15 -4.71 0.85
N ARG A 13 21.52 -4.32 -0.38
CA ARG A 13 20.57 -4.15 -1.49
C ARG A 13 19.71 -5.40 -1.68
N SER A 14 20.28 -6.59 -1.46
CA SER A 14 19.60 -7.88 -1.50
C SER A 14 18.44 -7.99 -0.51
N ARG A 15 18.57 -7.38 0.68
CA ARG A 15 17.52 -7.43 1.72
C ARG A 15 16.35 -6.50 1.39
N ASN A 16 16.63 -5.34 0.80
CA ASN A 16 15.59 -4.45 0.27
C ASN A 16 14.85 -5.07 -0.92
N LEU A 17 15.57 -5.81 -1.78
CA LEU A 17 14.96 -6.58 -2.87
C LEU A 17 14.08 -7.71 -2.34
N ALA A 18 14.57 -8.47 -1.35
CA ALA A 18 13.79 -9.53 -0.71
C ALA A 18 12.51 -8.98 -0.06
N LEU A 19 12.60 -7.82 0.61
CA LEU A 19 11.42 -7.14 1.15
C LEU A 19 10.43 -6.74 0.07
N ALA A 20 10.89 -6.15 -1.04
CA ALA A 20 10.03 -5.80 -2.15
C ALA A 20 9.34 -7.03 -2.74
N ALA A 21 10.08 -8.14 -2.88
CA ALA A 21 9.53 -9.41 -3.33
C ALA A 21 8.48 -9.97 -2.37
N VAL A 22 8.69 -9.88 -1.05
CA VAL A 22 7.71 -10.30 -0.04
C VAL A 22 6.44 -9.44 -0.11
N PHE A 23 6.56 -8.12 -0.17
CA PHE A 23 5.40 -7.24 -0.33
C PHE A 23 4.64 -7.52 -1.63
N GLY A 24 5.36 -7.71 -2.74
CA GLY A 24 4.74 -8.02 -4.02
C GLY A 24 4.05 -9.38 -4.04
N ALA A 25 4.67 -10.41 -3.46
CA ALA A 25 4.08 -11.73 -3.36
C ALA A 25 2.85 -11.74 -2.45
N LEU A 26 2.90 -11.05 -1.30
CA LEU A 26 1.74 -10.91 -0.41
C LEU A 26 0.59 -10.18 -1.10
N TYR A 27 0.89 -9.07 -1.79
CA TYR A 27 -0.13 -8.32 -2.52
C TYR A 27 -0.77 -9.20 -3.60
N ALA A 28 0.02 -9.84 -4.45
CA ALA A 28 -0.49 -10.71 -5.51
C ALA A 28 -1.30 -11.88 -4.95
N ALA A 29 -0.84 -12.52 -3.86
CA ALA A 29 -1.57 -13.60 -3.22
C ALA A 29 -2.94 -13.14 -2.67
N LEU A 30 -3.01 -11.94 -2.08
CA LEU A 30 -4.28 -11.37 -1.61
C LEU A 30 -5.22 -11.05 -2.78
N VAL A 31 -4.70 -10.47 -3.87
CA VAL A 31 -5.51 -10.19 -5.07
C VAL A 31 -6.10 -11.48 -5.65
N ILE A 32 -5.29 -12.53 -5.80
CA ILE A 32 -5.75 -13.82 -6.36
C ILE A 32 -6.74 -14.51 -5.40
N GLY A 33 -6.39 -14.58 -4.11
CA GLY A 33 -7.20 -15.27 -3.10
C GLY A 33 -8.55 -14.59 -2.85
N PHE A 34 -8.60 -13.26 -2.95
CA PHE A 34 -9.81 -12.46 -2.80
C PHE A 34 -10.36 -11.95 -4.13
N ALA A 35 -10.00 -12.55 -5.27
CA ALA A 35 -10.48 -12.14 -6.60
C ALA A 35 -12.02 -11.99 -6.69
N PRO A 36 -12.84 -12.88 -6.10
CA PRO A 36 -14.30 -12.75 -6.14
C PRO A 36 -14.84 -11.51 -5.42
N ILE A 37 -14.08 -10.92 -4.50
CA ILE A 37 -14.46 -9.74 -3.71
C ILE A 37 -13.74 -8.48 -4.23
N SER A 38 -12.55 -8.66 -4.82
CA SER A 38 -11.63 -7.59 -5.20
C SER A 38 -11.76 -7.15 -6.66
N ASN A 39 -12.53 -7.83 -7.52
CA ASN A 39 -12.65 -7.54 -8.96
C ASN A 39 -14.10 -7.29 -9.43
N LEU A 40 -14.98 -6.86 -8.52
CA LEU A 40 -16.38 -6.54 -8.82
C LEU A 40 -16.59 -5.03 -9.00
N PRO A 41 -17.65 -4.57 -9.69
CA PRO A 41 -17.97 -3.14 -9.81
C PRO A 41 -18.11 -2.42 -8.46
N ILE A 42 -18.54 -3.15 -7.43
CA ILE A 42 -18.44 -2.77 -6.02
C ILE A 42 -17.49 -3.79 -5.39
N GLN A 43 -16.30 -3.36 -5.03
CA GLN A 43 -15.23 -4.25 -4.59
C GLN A 43 -14.54 -3.72 -3.34
N VAL A 44 -14.00 -4.65 -2.56
CA VAL A 44 -13.10 -4.36 -1.45
C VAL A 44 -11.73 -4.92 -1.82
N ARG A 45 -10.77 -4.06 -2.16
CA ARG A 45 -9.39 -4.49 -2.45
C ARG A 45 -8.66 -4.80 -1.16
N VAL A 46 -8.82 -6.03 -0.67
CA VAL A 46 -8.21 -6.47 0.59
C VAL A 46 -6.68 -6.30 0.57
N ALA A 47 -6.06 -6.45 -0.60
CA ALA A 47 -4.62 -6.24 -0.79
C ALA A 47 -4.17 -4.80 -0.46
N ASP A 48 -5.04 -3.80 -0.61
CA ASP A 48 -4.71 -2.41 -0.34
C ASP A 48 -4.57 -2.11 1.17
N ALA A 49 -4.95 -3.04 2.05
CA ALA A 49 -4.60 -2.98 3.46
C ALA A 49 -3.07 -2.97 3.70
N LEU A 50 -2.27 -3.42 2.74
CA LEU A 50 -0.81 -3.36 2.83
C LEU A 50 -0.24 -1.98 2.43
N MET A 51 -1.03 -1.13 1.75
CA MET A 51 -0.59 0.16 1.21
C MET A 51 -0.01 1.09 2.29
N PRO A 52 -0.66 1.28 3.45
CA PRO A 52 -0.14 2.18 4.48
C PRO A 52 1.24 1.77 5.03
N LEU A 53 1.64 0.50 4.85
CA LEU A 53 2.97 0.04 5.27
C LEU A 53 4.11 0.65 4.43
N ALA A 54 3.81 1.23 3.27
CA ALA A 54 4.75 2.03 2.50
C ALA A 54 5.36 3.18 3.32
N ILE A 55 4.62 3.68 4.32
CA ILE A 55 5.09 4.71 5.26
C ILE A 55 6.31 4.22 6.06
N LEU A 56 6.30 2.98 6.52
CA LEU A 56 7.36 2.41 7.37
C LEU A 56 8.54 1.84 6.55
N PHE A 57 8.23 1.18 5.43
CA PHE A 57 9.20 0.40 4.66
C PHE A 57 9.70 1.09 3.38
N ARG A 58 9.18 2.29 3.02
CA ARG A 58 9.63 3.11 1.89
C ARG A 58 9.65 2.38 0.55
N TRP A 59 10.71 2.57 -0.24
CA TRP A 59 10.91 2.05 -1.60
C TRP A 59 10.69 0.54 -1.72
N PRO A 60 11.18 -0.34 -0.82
CA PRO A 60 10.83 -1.75 -0.85
C PRO A 60 9.33 -2.02 -0.90
N ALA A 61 8.54 -1.38 -0.03
CA ALA A 61 7.10 -1.56 -0.02
C ALA A 61 6.44 -0.90 -1.23
N ILE A 62 6.81 0.34 -1.59
CA ILE A 62 6.25 1.03 -2.75
C ILE A 62 6.43 0.20 -4.03
N LEU A 63 7.67 -0.23 -4.32
CA LEU A 63 7.97 -1.04 -5.50
C LEU A 63 7.35 -2.43 -5.41
N GLY A 64 7.39 -3.05 -4.24
CA GLY A 64 6.79 -4.36 -4.00
C GLY A 64 5.29 -4.36 -4.27
N LEU A 65 4.55 -3.41 -3.69
CA LEU A 65 3.10 -3.28 -3.86
C LEU A 65 2.73 -2.91 -5.30
N GLY A 66 3.46 -2.01 -5.95
CA GLY A 66 3.24 -1.66 -7.35
C GLY A 66 3.43 -2.85 -8.31
N ILE A 67 4.56 -3.57 -8.19
CA ILE A 67 4.82 -4.77 -8.98
C ILE A 67 3.83 -5.88 -8.63
N GLY A 68 3.54 -6.06 -7.35
CA GLY A 68 2.54 -7.00 -6.85
C GLY A 68 1.15 -6.73 -7.38
N THR A 69 0.78 -5.47 -7.61
CA THR A 69 -0.50 -5.09 -8.24
C THR A 69 -0.54 -5.53 -9.69
N ALA A 70 0.52 -5.26 -10.46
CA ALA A 70 0.58 -5.68 -11.86
C ALA A 70 0.54 -7.22 -11.99
N VAL A 71 1.33 -7.93 -11.17
CA VAL A 71 1.38 -9.40 -11.15
C VAL A 71 0.08 -9.98 -10.63
N GLY A 72 -0.49 -9.43 -9.56
CA GLY A 72 -1.74 -9.88 -8.95
C GLY A 72 -2.93 -9.72 -9.89
N ASN A 73 -3.04 -8.58 -10.57
CA ASN A 73 -4.11 -8.34 -11.55
C ASN A 73 -3.96 -9.26 -12.77
N PHE A 74 -2.74 -9.43 -13.29
CA PHE A 74 -2.47 -10.39 -14.38
C PHE A 74 -2.79 -11.84 -13.98
N ALA A 75 -2.35 -12.25 -12.79
CA ALA A 75 -2.55 -13.60 -12.30
C ALA A 75 -4.02 -13.87 -11.97
N ALA A 76 -4.73 -12.93 -11.35
CA ALA A 76 -6.16 -13.07 -11.09
C ALA A 76 -6.94 -13.24 -12.39
N ASP A 77 -6.68 -12.41 -13.40
CA ASP A 77 -7.32 -12.50 -14.72
C ASP A 77 -7.04 -13.87 -15.39
N SER A 78 -5.77 -14.27 -15.45
CA SER A 78 -5.33 -15.51 -16.13
C SER A 78 -5.68 -16.81 -15.39
N LEU A 79 -5.65 -16.85 -14.06
CA LEU A 79 -5.95 -18.06 -13.27
C LEU A 79 -7.44 -18.19 -12.92
N THR A 80 -8.11 -17.08 -12.62
CA THR A 80 -9.48 -17.13 -12.08
C THR A 80 -10.55 -16.86 -13.14
N GLY A 81 -10.16 -16.34 -14.31
CA GLY A 81 -11.09 -16.02 -15.39
C GLY A 81 -12.06 -14.88 -15.06
N PHE A 82 -11.87 -14.19 -13.92
CA PHE A 82 -12.60 -12.99 -13.60
C PHE A 82 -12.04 -11.85 -14.44
N PRO A 83 -12.86 -11.22 -15.30
CA PRO A 83 -12.39 -10.11 -16.12
C PRO A 83 -12.00 -8.96 -15.20
N SER A 84 -10.70 -8.73 -15.05
CA SER A 84 -10.20 -7.44 -14.61
C SER A 84 -10.67 -6.41 -15.65
N ALA A 85 -11.18 -5.26 -15.19
CA ALA A 85 -11.96 -4.32 -15.98
C ALA A 85 -11.45 -4.12 -17.42
N SER A 86 -10.13 -4.02 -17.58
CA SER A 86 -9.49 -4.07 -18.88
C SER A 86 -8.05 -4.55 -18.73
N ILE A 87 -7.71 -5.62 -19.46
CA ILE A 87 -6.45 -6.38 -19.37
C ILE A 87 -5.20 -5.46 -19.34
N GLY A 88 -5.19 -4.34 -20.06
CA GLY A 88 -4.08 -3.38 -20.00
C GLY A 88 -4.23 -2.27 -18.95
N LEU A 89 -5.46 -1.80 -18.73
CA LEU A 89 -5.73 -0.57 -17.99
C LEU A 89 -5.72 -0.80 -16.48
N ASP A 90 -6.17 -1.95 -16.00
CA ASP A 90 -6.12 -2.28 -14.57
C ASP A 90 -4.71 -2.75 -14.15
N ILE A 91 -3.99 -3.43 -15.04
CA ILE A 91 -2.60 -3.86 -14.78
C ILE A 91 -1.67 -2.65 -14.74
N VAL A 92 -1.72 -1.78 -15.76
CA VAL A 92 -0.83 -0.61 -15.85
C VAL A 92 -1.37 0.54 -15.00
N GLY A 93 -2.64 0.89 -15.13
CA GLY A 93 -3.26 1.97 -14.36
C GLY A 93 -3.28 1.68 -12.86
N GLY A 94 -3.72 0.48 -12.45
CA GLY A 94 -3.73 0.09 -11.04
C GLY A 94 -2.35 0.09 -10.41
N SER A 95 -1.33 -0.47 -11.08
CA SER A 95 0.04 -0.48 -10.55
C SER A 95 0.65 0.93 -10.46
N LEU A 96 0.43 1.79 -11.46
CA LEU A 96 0.89 3.18 -11.43
C LEU A 96 0.23 3.99 -10.31
N VAL A 97 -1.08 3.79 -10.11
CA VAL A 97 -1.82 4.44 -9.02
C VAL A 97 -1.31 3.96 -7.67
N ASN A 98 -1.06 2.66 -7.48
CA ASN A 98 -0.51 2.14 -6.23
C ASN A 98 0.93 2.61 -5.97
N LEU A 99 1.76 2.71 -7.01
CA LEU A 99 3.08 3.33 -6.88
C LEU A 99 2.99 4.80 -6.43
N LEU A 100 2.08 5.56 -7.04
CA LEU A 100 1.87 6.97 -6.70
C LEU A 100 1.26 7.14 -5.30
N ALA A 101 0.25 6.34 -4.96
CA ALA A 101 -0.40 6.33 -3.66
C ALA A 101 0.61 6.02 -2.55
N GLY A 102 1.37 4.92 -2.67
CA GLY A 102 2.39 4.55 -1.69
C GLY A 102 3.51 5.59 -1.58
N PHE A 103 3.89 6.24 -2.69
CA PHE A 103 4.87 7.34 -2.65
C PHE A 103 4.35 8.57 -1.90
N LEU A 104 3.10 8.99 -2.18
CA LEU A 104 2.48 10.13 -1.50
C LEU A 104 2.24 9.82 -0.03
N ALA A 105 1.75 8.62 0.29
CA ALA A 105 1.55 8.16 1.65
C ALA A 105 2.85 8.18 2.44
N TRP A 106 3.94 7.67 1.87
CA TRP A 106 5.26 7.78 2.49
C TRP A 106 5.65 9.25 2.70
N LYS A 107 5.52 10.12 1.70
CA LYS A 107 5.91 11.54 1.82
C LYS A 107 5.11 12.28 2.91
N ILE A 108 3.81 11.98 3.03
CA ILE A 108 2.90 12.57 4.01
C ILE A 108 3.10 11.96 5.40
N GLY A 109 3.23 10.63 5.47
CA GLY A 109 3.42 9.88 6.72
C GLY A 109 4.76 10.15 7.39
N GLN A 110 5.73 10.69 6.64
CA GLN A 110 7.01 11.21 7.15
C GLN A 110 6.91 12.64 7.72
N GLN A 111 5.78 13.34 7.54
CA GLN A 111 5.54 14.60 8.23
C GLN A 111 5.28 14.33 9.71
N ASN A 112 5.75 15.20 10.60
CA ASN A 112 5.57 15.04 12.05
C ASN A 112 4.33 15.81 12.55
N TRP A 113 3.20 15.72 11.82
CA TRP A 113 1.97 16.41 12.23
C TRP A 113 1.24 15.56 13.27
N ARG A 114 1.28 16.04 14.51
CA ARG A 114 0.53 15.50 15.64
C ARG A 114 -0.68 16.37 15.91
N VAL A 115 -1.84 15.73 16.05
CA VAL A 115 -3.02 16.33 16.67
C VAL A 115 -3.33 15.47 17.89
N ARG A 116 -3.01 15.97 19.07
CA ARG A 116 -3.05 15.23 20.35
C ARG A 116 -2.13 13.98 20.33
N ASN A 117 -2.59 12.85 20.86
CA ASN A 117 -1.87 11.56 20.93
C ASN A 117 -1.93 10.76 19.61
N TRP A 118 -2.63 11.28 18.60
CA TRP A 118 -2.86 10.58 17.34
C TRP A 118 -1.87 11.05 16.28
N THR A 119 -1.37 10.11 15.48
CA THR A 119 -0.49 10.44 14.36
C THR A 119 -1.36 10.92 13.20
N ALA A 120 -1.72 12.21 13.20
CA ALA A 120 -2.57 12.79 12.16
C ALA A 120 -1.97 12.59 10.76
N SER A 121 -0.63 12.65 10.62
CA SER A 121 0.06 12.36 9.37
C SER A 121 -0.21 10.97 8.79
N TRP A 122 -0.35 9.94 9.63
CA TRP A 122 -0.64 8.57 9.15
C TRP A 122 -2.08 8.45 8.68
N PHE A 123 -3.01 9.05 9.40
CA PHE A 123 -4.42 9.08 9.00
C PHE A 123 -4.65 9.91 7.72
N ILE A 124 -3.98 11.06 7.60
CA ILE A 124 -4.03 11.86 6.37
C ILE A 124 -3.41 11.07 5.20
N ALA A 125 -2.33 10.32 5.44
CA ALA A 125 -1.73 9.48 4.40
C ALA A 125 -2.70 8.41 3.90
N THR A 126 -3.38 7.68 4.81
CA THR A 126 -4.37 6.64 4.41
C THR A 126 -5.57 7.24 3.68
N LEU A 127 -6.02 8.43 4.08
CA LEU A 127 -7.09 9.15 3.39
C LEU A 127 -6.69 9.56 1.97
N VAL A 128 -5.45 10.03 1.79
CA VAL A 128 -4.92 10.40 0.47
C VAL A 128 -4.76 9.18 -0.43
N GLU A 129 -4.29 8.04 0.10
CA GLU A 129 -4.26 6.78 -0.65
C GLU A 129 -5.66 6.38 -1.12
N THR A 130 -6.60 6.35 -0.19
CA THR A 130 -8.00 5.97 -0.43
C THR A 130 -8.63 6.87 -1.50
N ALA A 131 -8.48 8.19 -1.37
CA ALA A 131 -9.04 9.14 -2.32
C ALA A 131 -8.41 9.00 -3.72
N LEU A 132 -7.08 8.88 -3.79
CA LEU A 132 -6.37 8.75 -5.06
C LEU A 132 -6.76 7.47 -5.78
N ILE A 133 -6.75 6.34 -5.08
CA ILE A 133 -7.12 5.03 -5.64
C ILE A 133 -8.57 5.09 -6.11
N SER A 134 -9.50 5.55 -5.26
CA SER A 134 -10.93 5.57 -5.60
C SER A 134 -11.27 6.47 -6.78
N VAL A 135 -10.64 7.65 -6.89
CA VAL A 135 -10.90 8.57 -8.01
C VAL A 135 -10.32 8.04 -9.30
N VAL A 136 -9.06 7.56 -9.30
CA VAL A 136 -8.42 7.11 -10.54
C VAL A 136 -9.00 5.77 -10.99
N VAL A 137 -9.11 4.81 -10.07
CA VAL A 137 -9.68 3.48 -10.33
C VAL A 137 -11.14 3.56 -10.68
N GLY A 138 -11.95 4.21 -9.84
CA GLY A 138 -13.37 4.41 -10.12
C GLY A 138 -13.60 5.18 -11.43
N GLY A 139 -12.70 6.10 -11.76
CA GLY A 139 -12.69 6.86 -13.00
C GLY A 139 -12.56 6.01 -14.25
N TYR A 140 -11.51 5.20 -14.36
CA TYR A 140 -11.36 4.33 -15.54
C TYR A 140 -12.39 3.19 -15.54
N LEU A 141 -12.77 2.67 -14.37
CA LEU A 141 -13.76 1.60 -14.25
C LEU A 141 -15.14 2.03 -14.74
N SER A 142 -15.50 3.31 -14.50
CA SER A 142 -16.74 3.92 -15.02
C SER A 142 -16.80 3.90 -16.54
N ILE A 143 -15.68 4.20 -17.20
CA ILE A 143 -15.57 4.22 -18.67
C ILE A 143 -15.71 2.79 -19.21
N VAL A 144 -15.05 1.83 -18.57
CA VAL A 144 -15.01 0.43 -19.01
C VAL A 144 -16.38 -0.25 -18.87
N PHE A 145 -17.00 -0.17 -17.70
CA PHE A 145 -18.26 -0.85 -17.42
C PHE A 145 -19.49 -0.03 -17.83
N ALA A 146 -19.30 1.16 -18.40
CA ALA A 146 -20.35 2.11 -18.75
C ALA A 146 -21.30 2.42 -17.56
N ILE A 147 -20.76 2.44 -16.34
CA ILE A 147 -21.48 2.75 -15.09
C ILE A 147 -21.30 4.24 -14.80
N PRO A 148 -22.31 4.95 -14.23
CA PRO A 148 -22.16 6.34 -13.81
C PRO A 148 -20.92 6.56 -12.94
N LEU A 149 -20.13 7.59 -13.27
CA LEU A 149 -18.87 7.91 -12.61
C LEU A 149 -19.00 7.98 -11.09
N ALA A 150 -20.05 8.64 -10.60
CA ALA A 150 -20.30 8.76 -9.18
C ALA A 150 -20.51 7.40 -8.50
N LEU A 151 -21.24 6.48 -9.13
CA LEU A 151 -21.49 5.15 -8.56
C LEU A 151 -20.22 4.30 -8.54
N SER A 152 -19.41 4.37 -9.61
CA SER A 152 -18.13 3.68 -9.68
C SER A 152 -17.15 4.19 -8.60
N ILE A 153 -16.95 5.51 -8.51
CA ILE A 153 -16.06 6.10 -7.50
C ILE A 153 -16.56 5.79 -6.09
N LEU A 154 -17.87 5.93 -5.82
CA LEU A 154 -18.42 5.66 -4.48
C LEU A 154 -18.34 4.18 -4.10
N GLY A 155 -18.53 3.27 -5.06
CA GLY A 155 -18.40 1.82 -4.87
C GLY A 155 -16.98 1.43 -4.48
N ILE A 156 -15.98 1.94 -5.23
CA ILE A 156 -14.57 1.74 -4.90
C ILE A 156 -14.21 2.42 -3.58
N LEU A 157 -14.65 3.67 -3.37
CA LEU A 157 -14.39 4.43 -2.15
C LEU A 157 -14.85 3.69 -0.88
N ALA A 158 -16.05 3.12 -0.90
CA ALA A 158 -16.55 2.35 0.23
C ALA A 158 -15.64 1.15 0.56
N GLY A 159 -15.17 0.44 -0.46
CA GLY A 159 -14.25 -0.68 -0.28
C GLY A 159 -12.85 -0.27 0.17
N GLU A 160 -12.30 0.79 -0.41
CA GLU A 160 -10.99 1.33 -0.04
C GLU A 160 -10.98 1.89 1.40
N ILE A 161 -12.09 2.47 1.86
CA ILE A 161 -12.23 2.89 3.26
C ILE A 161 -12.06 1.68 4.19
N VAL A 162 -12.68 0.55 3.88
CA VAL A 162 -12.59 -0.66 4.69
C VAL A 162 -11.17 -1.25 4.60
N ALA A 163 -10.62 -1.37 3.40
CA ALA A 163 -9.29 -1.96 3.19
C ALA A 163 -8.17 -1.10 3.79
N ILE A 164 -8.10 0.19 3.45
CA ILE A 164 -6.98 1.07 3.78
C ILE A 164 -7.19 1.76 5.14
N ASN A 165 -8.33 2.42 5.36
CA ASN A 165 -8.52 3.22 6.58
C ASN A 165 -8.87 2.38 7.82
N ILE A 166 -9.52 1.22 7.65
CA ILE A 166 -9.76 0.31 8.78
C ILE A 166 -8.65 -0.73 8.82
N GLY A 167 -8.54 -1.60 7.81
CA GLY A 167 -7.56 -2.69 7.78
C GLY A 167 -6.11 -2.21 7.81
N GLY A 168 -5.74 -1.35 6.86
CA GLY A 168 -4.38 -0.88 6.70
C GLY A 168 -3.91 0.05 7.82
N PHE A 169 -4.77 0.94 8.32
CA PHE A 169 -4.45 1.78 9.47
C PHE A 169 -4.27 0.97 10.76
N MET A 170 -5.10 -0.05 10.99
CA MET A 170 -4.92 -0.98 12.11
C MET A 170 -3.57 -1.70 12.00
N LEU A 171 -3.26 -2.24 10.82
CA LEU A 171 -2.01 -2.94 10.56
C LEU A 171 -0.80 -2.00 10.77
N LEU A 172 -0.86 -0.78 10.25
CA LEU A 172 0.14 0.26 10.44
C LEU A 172 0.35 0.60 11.92
N SER A 173 -0.72 0.69 12.70
CA SER A 173 -0.67 1.01 14.13
C SER A 173 -0.03 -0.11 14.95
N ILE A 174 -0.34 -1.37 14.62
CA ILE A 174 0.25 -2.55 15.28
C ILE A 174 1.74 -2.66 14.97
N ILE A 175 2.12 -2.54 13.69
CA ILE A 175 3.53 -2.62 13.27
C ILE A 175 4.32 -1.39 13.71
N GLY A 176 3.69 -0.22 13.79
CA GLY A 176 4.28 1.05 14.24
C GLY A 176 4.57 1.14 15.74
N THR A 177 4.23 0.11 16.52
CA THR A 177 4.53 0.03 17.96
C THR A 177 6.02 -0.19 18.20
N SER A 178 6.62 0.46 19.20
CA SER A 178 8.07 0.39 19.48
C SER A 178 8.59 -1.04 19.57
N ARG A 179 7.86 -1.94 20.24
CA ARG A 179 8.19 -3.37 20.34
C ARG A 179 8.29 -4.07 18.97
N SER A 180 7.30 -3.86 18.10
CA SER A 180 7.28 -4.44 16.75
C SER A 180 8.43 -3.89 15.90
N LEU A 181 8.67 -2.58 15.99
CA LEU A 181 9.77 -1.93 15.28
C LEU A 181 11.14 -2.40 15.76
N GLU A 182 11.32 -2.62 17.06
CA GLU A 182 12.55 -3.16 17.65
C GLU A 182 12.81 -4.60 17.19
N LEU A 183 11.77 -5.45 17.14
CA LEU A 183 11.88 -6.81 16.60
C LEU A 183 12.26 -6.81 15.12
N LEU A 184 11.60 -5.97 14.32
CA LEU A 184 11.91 -5.88 12.89
C LEU A 184 13.32 -5.28 12.66
N ARG A 185 13.75 -4.33 13.49
CA ARG A 185 15.12 -3.79 13.49
C ARG A 185 16.14 -4.86 13.92
N SER A 186 15.83 -5.71 14.89
CA SER A 186 16.73 -6.80 15.32
C SER A 186 16.92 -7.85 14.23
N TRP A 187 15.94 -8.03 13.36
CA TRP A 187 16.09 -8.84 12.15
C TRP A 187 16.93 -8.16 11.06
N GLY A 188 17.25 -6.86 11.21
CA GLY A 188 18.09 -6.07 10.31
C GLY A 188 17.31 -5.19 9.32
N LEU A 189 16.01 -4.94 9.54
CA LEU A 189 15.15 -4.16 8.62
C LEU A 189 15.39 -2.65 8.72
N GLN A 190 15.53 -1.97 7.57
CA GLN A 190 15.50 -0.50 7.55
C GLN A 190 14.07 -0.03 7.69
N ILE A 191 13.67 0.25 8.92
CA ILE A 191 12.40 0.88 9.19
C ILE A 191 12.63 2.36 9.37
N HIS A 192 11.97 3.14 8.53
CA HIS A 192 12.03 4.58 8.62
C HIS A 192 10.88 5.04 9.50
N ARG A 193 11.21 5.28 10.77
CA ARG A 193 10.38 6.06 11.68
C ARG A 193 11.02 7.44 11.73
N VAL A 194 10.22 8.50 11.63
CA VAL A 194 10.66 9.81 12.14
C VAL A 194 10.96 9.58 13.62
N ASP A 195 12.20 9.81 14.06
CA ASP A 195 12.54 9.74 15.49
C ASP A 195 11.57 10.67 16.23
N ARG A 196 10.76 10.07 17.11
CA ARG A 196 9.70 10.76 17.85
C ARG A 196 10.18 11.23 19.23
N ASP A 197 11.49 11.27 19.40
CA ASP A 197 12.14 11.73 20.62
C ASP A 197 12.24 13.24 20.50
N HIS A 198 11.21 13.92 21.03
CA HIS A 198 11.22 15.19 21.78
C HIS A 198 9.77 15.52 22.18
#